data_AF-A0AAX1D2E7-F1
#
_entry.id   AF-A0AAX1D2E7-F1
#
_cell.length_a   1.000
_cell.length_b   1.000
_cell.length_c   1.000
_cell.angle_alpha   90.00
_cell.angle_beta   90.00
_cell.angle_gamma   90.00
#
_symmetry.space_group_name_H-M   'P 1'
#
loop_
_entity.id
_entity.type
_entity.pdbx_description
1 polymer ?
#
loop_
_entity_poly.entity_id
_entity_poly.type
_entity_poly.pdbx_seq_one_letter_code
_entity_poly.pdbx_strand_id
1 'polypeptide(L)'
;MSDDFSDVQAWAAALLAQLRPTERRRVNRAVAVELRRTEGQRIAAQQNPDGTPYAPRRTKNLRGKRGAIRRKMFTRLRTARYLRVEASDTDAVVGYSGRVARLALVHQEGRSDRPARGQKPVRYPRRKLLGFTERTREMVLDTLARHLAGQGL
;
A
#
# COMPACT_ATOMS: atom_id res chain seq x y z
N MET A 1 -44.88 -25.39 10.03
CA MET A 1 -43.88 -25.70 8.98
C MET A 1 -43.31 -24.44 8.30
N SER A 2 -43.71 -23.21 8.65
CA SER A 2 -43.13 -21.99 8.05
C SER A 2 -41.90 -21.43 8.79
N ASP A 3 -41.53 -22.01 9.93
CA ASP A 3 -40.44 -21.50 10.78
C ASP A 3 -39.05 -21.99 10.35
N ASP A 4 -38.94 -23.07 9.58
CA ASP A 4 -37.65 -23.71 9.25
C ASP A 4 -36.70 -22.86 8.38
N PHE A 5 -37.23 -21.84 7.69
CA PHE A 5 -36.44 -20.97 6.80
C PHE A 5 -36.26 -19.54 7.33
N SER A 6 -36.92 -19.18 8.43
CA SER A 6 -36.90 -17.81 8.97
C SER A 6 -35.49 -17.42 9.44
N ASP A 7 -34.77 -18.36 10.09
CA ASP A 7 -33.39 -18.19 10.55
C ASP A 7 -32.42 -17.96 9.39
N VAL A 8 -32.54 -18.76 8.32
CA VAL A 8 -31.70 -18.62 7.12
C VAL A 8 -31.98 -17.29 6.42
N GLN A 9 -33.25 -16.88 6.34
CA GLN A 9 -33.63 -15.59 5.76
C GLN A 9 -33.07 -14.41 6.57
N ALA A 10 -33.16 -14.46 7.91
CA ALA A 10 -32.62 -13.42 8.78
C ALA A 10 -31.09 -13.33 8.66
N TRP A 11 -30.40 -14.47 8.63
CA TRP A 11 -28.95 -14.54 8.43
C TRP A 11 -28.54 -13.96 7.07
N ALA A 12 -29.20 -14.37 5.99
CA ALA A 12 -28.92 -13.87 4.65
C ALA A 12 -29.18 -12.36 4.52
N ALA A 13 -30.27 -11.86 5.13
CA ALA A 13 -30.58 -10.44 5.18
C ALA A 13 -29.49 -9.62 5.90
N ALA A 14 -28.96 -10.13 7.01
CA ALA A 14 -27.86 -9.49 7.72
C ALA A 14 -26.59 -9.43 6.87
N LEU A 15 -26.25 -10.50 6.14
CA LEU A 15 -25.10 -10.53 5.23
C LEU A 15 -25.26 -9.52 4.08
N LEU A 16 -26.44 -9.48 3.45
CA LEU A 16 -26.75 -8.51 2.39
C LEU A 16 -26.67 -7.07 2.90
N ALA A 17 -27.04 -6.82 4.17
CA ALA A 17 -26.89 -5.51 4.77
C ALA A 17 -25.41 -5.07 4.86
N GLN A 18 -24.47 -5.99 5.09
CA GLN A 18 -23.02 -5.70 5.09
C GLN A 18 -22.45 -5.48 3.68
N LEU A 19 -23.16 -5.91 2.64
CA LEU A 19 -22.77 -5.75 1.23
C LEU A 19 -23.35 -4.49 0.58
N ARG A 20 -24.14 -3.69 1.30
CA ARG A 20 -24.67 -2.41 0.80
C ARG A 20 -23.51 -1.47 0.41
N PRO A 21 -23.69 -0.58 -0.59
CA PRO A 21 -22.62 0.30 -1.06
C PRO A 21 -21.91 1.11 0.04
N THR A 22 -22.67 1.60 1.03
CA THR A 22 -22.13 2.32 2.18
C THR A 22 -21.21 1.47 3.05
N GLU A 23 -21.59 0.22 3.31
CA GLU A 23 -20.79 -0.73 4.10
C GLU A 23 -19.57 -1.21 3.31
N ARG A 24 -19.70 -1.47 2.00
CA ARG A 24 -18.55 -1.77 1.13
C ARG A 24 -17.54 -0.64 1.14
N ARG A 25 -17.99 0.62 1.01
CA ARG A 25 -17.11 1.78 1.07
C ARG A 25 -16.43 1.90 2.43
N ARG A 26 -17.11 1.54 3.51
CA ARG A 26 -16.57 1.57 4.87
C ARG A 26 -15.42 0.55 5.02
N VAL A 27 -15.63 -0.71 4.63
CA VAL A 27 -14.58 -1.74 4.71
C VAL A 27 -13.44 -1.47 3.73
N ASN A 28 -13.72 -1.03 2.50
CA ASN A 28 -12.69 -0.66 1.53
C ASN A 28 -11.79 0.46 2.05
N ARG A 29 -12.37 1.44 2.76
CA ARG A 29 -11.60 2.51 3.39
C ARG A 29 -10.71 1.98 4.52
N ALA A 30 -11.21 1.08 5.36
CA ALA A 30 -10.43 0.45 6.42
C ALA A 30 -9.25 -0.34 5.85
N VAL A 31 -9.52 -1.18 4.84
CA VAL A 31 -8.50 -1.92 4.08
C VAL A 31 -7.44 -0.98 3.51
N ALA A 32 -7.83 0.08 2.79
CA ALA A 32 -6.88 1.02 2.19
C ALA A 32 -5.99 1.73 3.24
N VAL A 33 -6.54 2.06 4.41
CA VAL A 33 -5.79 2.68 5.51
C VAL A 33 -4.73 1.73 6.07
N GLU A 34 -5.10 0.47 6.32
CA GLU A 34 -4.17 -0.54 6.84
C GLU A 34 -3.12 -0.96 5.80
N LEU A 35 -3.50 -1.07 4.53
CA LEU A 35 -2.58 -1.24 3.41
C LEU A 35 -1.54 -0.11 3.39
N ARG A 36 -1.97 1.15 3.44
CA ARG A 36 -1.05 2.30 3.47
C ARG A 36 -0.11 2.23 4.68
N ARG A 37 -0.62 1.87 5.86
CA ARG A 37 0.18 1.76 7.08
C ARG A 37 1.27 0.71 6.90
N THR A 38 0.90 -0.48 6.44
CA THR A 38 1.83 -1.60 6.21
C THR A 38 2.88 -1.25 5.17
N GLU A 39 2.47 -0.65 4.05
CA GLU A 39 3.40 -0.19 3.01
C GLU A 39 4.36 0.89 3.53
N GLY A 40 3.84 1.86 4.27
CA GLY A 40 4.65 2.92 4.87
C GLY A 40 5.71 2.39 5.85
N GLN A 41 5.36 1.38 6.65
CA GLN A 41 6.27 0.69 7.56
C GLN A 41 7.33 -0.11 6.80
N ARG A 42 6.94 -0.90 5.79
CA ARG A 42 7.86 -1.68 4.96
C ARG A 42 8.87 -0.80 4.22
N ILE A 43 8.40 0.31 3.64
CA ILE A 43 9.29 1.30 3.00
C ILE A 43 10.25 1.91 4.03
N ALA A 44 9.81 2.17 5.27
CA ALA A 44 10.68 2.65 6.35
C ALA A 44 11.77 1.63 6.73
N ALA A 45 11.42 0.33 6.67
CA ALA A 45 12.33 -0.79 6.86
C ALA A 45 13.28 -1.02 5.67
N GLN A 46 13.06 -0.36 4.53
CA GLN A 46 13.84 -0.51 3.29
C GLN A 46 13.79 -1.93 2.72
N GLN A 47 12.60 -2.55 2.70
CA GLN A 47 12.40 -3.92 2.23
C GLN A 47 11.45 -3.96 1.03
N ASN A 48 11.66 -4.92 0.13
CA ASN A 48 10.71 -5.32 -0.90
C ASN A 48 9.57 -6.18 -0.31
N PRO A 49 8.47 -6.42 -1.05
CA PRO A 49 7.37 -7.27 -0.59
C PRO A 49 7.77 -8.72 -0.29
N ASP A 50 8.83 -9.23 -0.90
CA ASP A 50 9.39 -10.56 -0.64
C ASP A 50 10.32 -10.59 0.61
N GLY A 51 10.43 -9.48 1.34
CA GLY A 51 11.28 -9.34 2.53
C GLY A 51 12.74 -9.00 2.23
N THR A 52 13.19 -9.07 0.97
CA THR A 52 14.58 -8.72 0.62
C THR A 52 14.85 -7.23 0.83
N PRO A 53 16.07 -6.83 1.25
CA PRO A 53 16.40 -5.42 1.39
C PRO A 53 16.41 -4.71 0.03
N TYR A 54 16.08 -3.43 0.02
CA TYR A 54 16.26 -2.59 -1.16
C TYR A 54 17.72 -2.52 -1.57
N ALA A 55 17.95 -2.56 -2.88
CA ALA A 55 19.28 -2.33 -3.45
C ALA A 55 19.88 -1.03 -2.89
N PRO A 56 21.14 -1.05 -2.41
CA PRO A 56 21.78 0.12 -1.82
C PRO A 56 21.75 1.33 -2.75
N ARG A 57 21.73 2.53 -2.16
CA ARG A 57 21.88 3.76 -2.92
C ARG A 57 23.32 3.86 -3.40
N ARG A 58 23.53 4.19 -4.69
CA ARG A 58 24.87 4.50 -5.21
C ARG A 58 25.48 5.62 -4.37
N THR A 59 26.62 5.33 -3.75
CA THR A 59 27.38 6.32 -2.99
C THR A 59 27.90 7.36 -3.97
N LYS A 60 27.63 8.64 -3.68
CA LYS A 60 28.38 9.71 -4.34
C LYS A 60 29.72 9.77 -3.64
N ASN A 61 30.82 9.68 -4.40
CA ASN A 61 32.16 9.98 -3.89
C ASN A 61 32.21 11.48 -3.54
N LEU A 62 31.66 11.83 -2.38
CA LEU A 62 31.77 13.16 -1.79
C LEU A 62 33.17 13.25 -1.19
N ARG A 63 34.20 13.37 -2.05
CA ARG A 63 35.56 13.72 -1.61
C ARG A 63 35.44 14.92 -0.66
N GLY A 64 35.73 14.70 0.62
CA GLY A 64 35.79 15.75 1.63
C GLY A 64 34.61 15.88 2.62
N LYS A 65 33.50 15.14 2.49
CA LYS A 65 32.45 15.13 3.53
C LYS A 65 32.34 13.75 4.18
N ARG A 66 33.10 13.54 5.27
CA ARG A 66 32.89 12.42 6.20
C ARG A 66 31.47 12.53 6.77
N GLY A 67 30.59 11.66 6.29
CA GLY A 67 29.20 11.60 6.70
C GLY A 67 28.39 10.87 5.65
N ALA A 68 28.19 9.56 5.85
CA ALA A 68 27.28 8.75 5.05
C ALA A 68 25.94 9.48 4.87
N ILE A 69 25.24 9.23 3.76
CA ILE A 69 23.88 9.73 3.55
C ILE A 69 23.02 9.25 4.74
N ARG A 70 22.83 10.10 5.76
CA ARG A 70 22.22 9.72 7.04
C ARG A 70 20.72 9.39 6.92
N ARG A 71 20.09 9.75 5.80
CA ARG A 71 18.65 9.58 5.58
C ARG A 71 18.37 8.35 4.74
N LYS A 72 17.53 7.44 5.27
CA LYS A 72 16.95 6.32 4.53
C LYS A 72 16.21 6.80 3.27
N MET A 73 16.21 5.99 2.21
CA MET A 73 15.50 6.33 0.97
C MET A 73 14.00 6.44 1.23
N PHE A 74 13.28 7.19 0.39
CA PHE A 74 11.80 7.25 0.40
C PHE A 74 11.17 7.73 1.73
N THR A 75 11.95 8.38 2.60
CA THR A 75 11.46 8.89 3.91
C THR A 75 10.22 9.78 3.77
N ARG A 76 10.09 10.56 2.69
CA ARG A 76 8.87 11.34 2.40
C ARG A 76 7.77 10.52 1.74
N LEU A 77 8.13 9.68 0.76
CA LEU A 77 7.16 8.89 -0.03
C LEU A 77 6.31 7.99 0.88
N ARG A 78 6.88 7.41 1.94
CA ARG A 78 6.14 6.57 2.89
C ARG A 78 5.08 7.28 3.73
N THR A 79 5.04 8.61 3.72
CA THR A 79 4.13 9.38 4.59
C THR A 79 2.76 9.56 3.96
N ALA A 80 1.72 9.76 4.78
CA ALA A 80 0.34 9.95 4.32
C ALA A 80 0.15 11.17 3.40
N ARG A 81 1.08 12.14 3.41
CA ARG A 81 1.10 13.26 2.46
C ARG A 81 1.38 12.81 1.01
N TYR A 82 2.07 11.69 0.83
CA TYR A 82 2.52 11.20 -0.48
C TYR A 82 1.92 9.86 -0.86
N LEU A 83 1.86 8.91 0.08
CA LEU A 83 1.16 7.64 -0.08
C LEU A 83 -0.32 7.84 0.28
N ARG A 84 -1.14 7.97 -0.75
CA ARG A 84 -2.57 8.32 -0.65
C ARG A 84 -3.44 7.08 -0.61
N VAL A 85 -4.61 7.26 -0.01
CA VAL A 85 -5.68 6.28 0.02
C VAL A 85 -6.91 6.90 -0.64
N GLU A 86 -7.56 6.12 -1.48
CA GLU A 86 -8.87 6.42 -2.07
C GLU A 86 -9.74 5.17 -1.92
N ALA A 87 -11.02 5.35 -1.63
CA ALA A 87 -11.94 4.24 -1.44
C ALA A 87 -13.35 4.60 -1.91
N SER A 88 -13.92 3.72 -2.72
CA SER A 88 -15.32 3.70 -3.15
C SER A 88 -15.99 2.43 -2.63
N ASP A 89 -17.24 2.20 -3.02
CA ASP A 89 -17.93 0.95 -2.76
C ASP A 89 -17.43 -0.23 -3.62
N THR A 90 -16.60 0.04 -4.62
CA THR A 90 -16.01 -0.94 -5.55
C THR A 90 -14.51 -1.10 -5.36
N ASP A 91 -13.81 -0.04 -4.93
CA ASP A 91 -12.35 0.02 -4.97
C ASP A 91 -11.75 0.47 -3.64
N ALA A 92 -10.58 -0.12 -3.32
CA ALA A 92 -9.68 0.31 -2.26
C ALA A 92 -8.30 0.55 -2.86
N VAL A 93 -7.92 1.82 -3.02
CA VAL A 93 -6.70 2.22 -3.72
C VAL A 93 -5.68 2.78 -2.74
N VAL A 94 -4.45 2.28 -2.84
CA VAL A 94 -3.29 2.85 -2.16
C VAL A 94 -2.20 3.13 -3.17
N GLY A 95 -1.72 4.36 -3.23
CA GLY A 95 -0.73 4.70 -4.24
C GLY A 95 -0.23 6.14 -4.19
N TYR A 96 0.37 6.54 -5.30
CA TYR A 96 0.96 7.86 -5.49
C TYR A 96 0.27 8.53 -6.68
N SER A 97 0.27 9.87 -6.70
CA SER A 97 -0.27 10.66 -7.82
C SER A 97 0.75 11.63 -8.40
N GLY A 98 0.47 12.12 -9.61
CA GLY A 98 1.25 13.14 -10.31
C GLY A 98 2.75 12.83 -10.43
N ARG A 99 3.60 13.82 -10.13
CA ARG A 99 5.06 13.68 -10.21
C ARG A 99 5.61 12.59 -9.28
N VAL A 100 4.96 12.38 -8.14
CA VAL A 100 5.39 11.40 -7.14
C VAL A 100 5.14 9.98 -7.65
N ALA A 101 4.02 9.75 -8.34
CA ALA A 101 3.74 8.49 -9.02
C ALA A 101 4.81 8.15 -10.05
N ARG A 102 5.22 9.13 -10.87
CA ARG A 102 6.29 8.93 -11.87
C ARG A 102 7.60 8.48 -11.21
N LEU A 103 8.00 9.13 -10.12
CA LEU A 103 9.21 8.74 -9.37
C LEU A 103 9.06 7.35 -8.75
N ALA A 104 7.90 7.06 -8.14
CA ALA A 104 7.63 5.76 -7.56
C ALA A 104 7.71 4.66 -8.62
N LEU A 105 7.17 4.90 -9.81
CA LEU A 105 7.18 3.97 -10.94
C LEU A 105 8.59 3.67 -11.46
N VAL A 106 9.47 4.68 -11.50
CA VAL A 106 10.89 4.48 -11.83
C VAL A 106 11.53 3.45 -10.90
N HIS A 107 11.25 3.53 -9.61
CA HIS A 107 11.79 2.59 -8.63
C HIS A 107 11.04 1.25 -8.63
N GLN A 108 9.71 1.27 -8.78
CA GLN A 108 8.86 0.09 -8.81
C GLN A 108 9.30 -0.89 -9.90
N GLU A 109 9.57 -0.36 -11.10
CA GLU A 109 9.88 -1.18 -12.28
C GLU A 109 11.37 -1.17 -12.65
N GLY A 110 12.18 -0.32 -12.02
CA GLY A 110 13.60 -0.16 -12.34
C GLY A 110 13.83 0.52 -13.69
N ARG A 111 13.09 1.60 -13.95
CA ARG A 111 13.19 2.39 -15.18
C ARG A 111 14.43 3.28 -15.17
N SER A 112 14.72 3.86 -16.33
CA SER A 112 15.73 4.91 -16.48
C SER A 112 15.14 6.28 -16.19
N ASP A 113 15.86 7.11 -15.44
CA ASP A 113 15.49 8.51 -15.21
C ASP A 113 16.74 9.38 -14.99
N ARG A 114 16.61 10.70 -15.14
CA ARG A 114 17.69 11.66 -14.90
C ARG A 114 17.73 12.05 -13.43
N PRO A 115 18.84 11.79 -12.69
CA PRO A 115 18.92 12.11 -11.26
C PRO A 115 18.84 13.61 -10.95
N ALA A 116 19.25 14.45 -11.90
CA ALA A 116 19.17 15.90 -11.84
C ALA A 116 19.12 16.49 -13.26
N ARG A 117 18.70 17.75 -13.38
CA ARG A 117 18.75 18.49 -14.66
C ARG A 117 20.17 18.48 -15.22
N GLY A 118 20.31 18.17 -16.51
CA GLY A 118 21.61 18.10 -17.20
C GLY A 118 22.41 16.82 -16.98
N GLN A 119 21.96 15.88 -16.15
CA GLN A 119 22.65 14.59 -15.99
C GLN A 119 22.17 13.55 -17.01
N LYS A 120 23.08 12.64 -17.40
CA LYS A 120 22.76 11.48 -18.24
C LYS A 120 21.71 10.60 -17.52
N PRO A 121 20.72 10.05 -18.24
CA PRO A 121 19.80 9.08 -17.67
C PRO A 121 20.57 7.88 -17.09
N VAL A 122 20.10 7.38 -15.95
CA VAL A 122 20.62 6.16 -15.34
C VAL A 122 19.49 5.20 -15.08
N ARG A 123 19.75 3.90 -15.26
CA ARG A 123 18.79 2.86 -14.89
C ARG A 123 18.81 2.65 -13.38
N TYR A 124 17.64 2.75 -12.75
CA TYR A 124 17.53 2.53 -11.32
C TYR A 124 17.33 1.04 -11.01
N PRO A 125 17.95 0.50 -9.94
CA PRO A 125 17.57 -0.79 -9.41
C PRO A 125 16.12 -0.81 -8.96
N ARG A 126 15.44 -1.94 -9.19
CA ARG A 126 14.07 -2.18 -8.70
C ARG A 126 14.04 -2.11 -7.17
N ARG A 127 13.11 -1.31 -6.66
CA ARG A 127 12.76 -1.18 -5.24
C ARG A 127 11.24 -1.10 -5.21
N LYS A 128 10.58 -2.22 -4.95
CA LYS A 128 9.12 -2.30 -4.98
C LYS A 128 8.58 -1.51 -3.78
N LEU A 129 8.00 -0.34 -4.07
CA LEU A 129 7.40 0.54 -3.07
C LEU A 129 5.99 0.08 -2.70
N LEU A 130 5.27 -0.47 -3.69
CA LEU A 130 3.94 -1.03 -3.52
C LEU A 130 3.98 -2.52 -3.86
N GLY A 131 3.29 -3.34 -3.06
CA GLY A 131 3.10 -4.75 -3.35
C GLY A 131 2.68 -5.55 -2.13
N PHE A 132 1.82 -6.54 -2.37
CA PHE A 132 1.34 -7.44 -1.34
C PHE A 132 2.45 -8.32 -0.78
N THR A 133 2.46 -8.43 0.55
CA THR A 133 3.09 -9.53 1.28
C THR A 133 2.01 -10.53 1.65
N GLU A 134 2.37 -11.75 2.04
CA GLU A 134 1.39 -12.74 2.51
C GLU A 134 0.61 -12.21 3.72
N ARG A 135 1.31 -11.67 4.71
CA ARG A 135 0.71 -11.00 5.87
C ARG A 135 -0.28 -9.90 5.48
N THR A 136 0.06 -9.11 4.46
CA THR A 136 -0.84 -8.05 3.99
C THR A 136 -2.09 -8.63 3.34
N ARG A 137 -1.97 -9.73 2.58
CA ARG A 137 -3.10 -10.44 1.96
C ARG A 137 -4.04 -11.01 3.03
N GLU A 138 -3.48 -11.69 4.02
CA GLU A 138 -4.25 -12.23 5.17
C GLU A 138 -4.99 -11.13 5.92
N MET A 139 -4.33 -10.00 6.22
CA MET A 139 -4.97 -8.86 6.88
C MET A 139 -6.18 -8.32 6.10
N VAL A 140 -6.08 -8.25 4.76
CA VAL A 140 -7.22 -7.81 3.93
C VAL A 140 -8.37 -8.80 4.02
N LEU A 141 -8.10 -10.10 3.91
CA LEU A 141 -9.12 -11.14 3.99
C LEU A 141 -9.78 -11.17 5.37
N ASP A 142 -9.01 -11.06 6.46
CA ASP A 142 -9.52 -10.98 7.83
C ASP A 142 -10.43 -9.76 8.01
N THR A 143 -10.00 -8.58 7.55
CA THR A 143 -10.79 -7.35 7.65
C THR A 143 -12.12 -7.48 6.91
N LEU A 144 -12.12 -8.09 5.73
CA LEU A 144 -13.35 -8.36 4.96
C LEU A 144 -14.24 -9.39 5.66
N ALA A 145 -13.66 -10.48 6.18
CA ALA A 145 -14.40 -11.52 6.89
C ALA A 145 -15.08 -11.00 8.15
N ARG A 146 -14.36 -10.21 8.97
CA ARG A 146 -14.92 -9.54 10.16
C ARG A 146 -16.10 -8.63 9.80
N HIS A 147 -15.92 -7.80 8.77
CA HIS A 147 -16.98 -6.90 8.29
C HIS A 147 -18.23 -7.67 7.84
N LEU A 148 -18.08 -8.74 7.06
CA LEU A 148 -19.19 -9.59 6.61
C LEU A 148 -19.87 -10.33 7.77
N ALA A 149 -19.12 -10.72 8.79
CA ALA A 149 -19.64 -11.29 10.02
C ALA A 149 -20.36 -10.26 10.92
N GLY A 150 -20.48 -9.00 10.49
CA GLY A 150 -21.08 -7.91 11.27
C GLY A 150 -20.21 -7.47 12.46
N GLN A 151 -18.94 -7.91 12.49
CA GLN A 151 -17.97 -7.47 13.48
C GLN A 151 -17.42 -6.10 13.07
N GLY A 152 -17.12 -5.25 14.04
CA GLY A 152 -16.55 -3.92 13.78
C GLY A 152 -15.22 -3.97 13.02
N LEU A 153 -14.89 -2.86 12.36
CA LEU A 153 -13.64 -2.67 11.60
C LEU A 153 -12.46 -2.31 12.50
#